data_AF-A0AAD7XE95-F1
#
_entry.id   AF-A0AAD7XE95-F1
#
_cell.length_a   1.000
_cell.length_b   1.000
_cell.length_c   1.000
_cell.angle_alpha   90.00
_cell.angle_beta   90.00
_cell.angle_gamma   90.00
#
_symmetry.space_group_name_H-M   'P 1'
#
loop_
_entity.id
_entity.type
_entity.pdbx_description
1 polymer ?
#
loop_
_entity_poly.entity_id
_entity_poly.type
_entity_poly.pdbx_seq_one_letter_code
_entity_poly.pdbx_strand_id
1 'polypeptide(L)'
;MPPMALIGQVTKVGFMNKTATVTVSRFIFHPKTGKRLERSKKYLTHDEQNNLRMHDTVLIRNCPPISARKRFTLEKVLKSPEREREELHARQAAEVNSHPSPQAQA
;
A
#
# COMPACT_ATOMS: atom_id res chain seq x y z
N MET A 1 5.67 -18.03 -20.30
CA MET A 1 5.92 -16.58 -20.11
C MET A 1 5.58 -16.23 -18.67
N PRO A 2 6.47 -15.62 -17.88
CA PRO A 2 6.19 -15.31 -16.48
C PRO A 2 5.03 -14.30 -16.35
N PRO A 3 4.22 -14.39 -15.28
CA PRO A 3 3.14 -13.44 -15.02
C PRO A 3 3.69 -12.02 -14.84
N MET A 4 2.96 -11.01 -15.33
CA MET A 4 3.37 -9.62 -15.18
C MET A 4 3.05 -9.16 -13.75
N ALA A 5 4.09 -8.80 -12.99
CA ALA A 5 3.97 -8.21 -11.66
C ALA A 5 4.30 -6.70 -11.70
N LEU A 6 3.52 -5.90 -11.00
CA LEU A 6 3.71 -4.45 -10.88
C LEU A 6 3.79 -4.07 -9.42
N ILE A 7 4.66 -3.12 -9.09
CA ILE A 7 4.75 -2.53 -7.77
C ILE A 7 4.03 -1.19 -7.80
N GLY A 8 3.20 -0.92 -6.79
CA GLY A 8 2.49 0.34 -6.67
C GLY A 8 2.09 0.65 -5.25
N GLN A 9 1.47 1.81 -5.06
CA GLN A 9 0.96 2.26 -3.77
C GLN A 9 -0.57 2.25 -3.75
N VAL A 10 -1.16 1.82 -2.64
CA VAL A 10 -2.61 1.87 -2.43
C VAL A 10 -3.04 3.31 -2.21
N THR A 11 -3.91 3.81 -3.10
CA THR A 11 -4.44 5.18 -3.04
C THR A 11 -5.85 5.25 -2.47
N LYS A 12 -6.68 4.23 -2.73
CA LYS A 12 -8.05 4.16 -2.19
C LYS A 12 -8.34 2.77 -1.68
N VAL A 13 -8.88 2.70 -0.46
CA VAL A 13 -9.38 1.48 0.18
C VAL A 13 -10.65 1.82 0.96
N GLY A 14 -11.54 0.84 1.17
CA GLY A 14 -12.77 1.01 1.97
C GLY A 14 -13.99 1.55 1.21
N PHE A 15 -13.84 2.06 -0.02
CA PHE A 15 -14.98 2.54 -0.83
C PHE A 15 -15.71 1.41 -1.58
N MET A 16 -15.03 0.31 -1.86
CA MET A 16 -15.58 -0.85 -2.57
C MET A 16 -15.15 -2.11 -1.84
N ASN A 17 -16.07 -3.08 -1.70
CA ASN A 17 -15.75 -4.35 -1.05
C ASN A 17 -14.77 -5.17 -1.92
N LYS A 18 -13.82 -5.86 -1.27
CA LYS A 18 -12.84 -6.76 -1.89
C LYS A 18 -12.01 -6.13 -3.01
N THR A 19 -11.82 -4.81 -2.92
CA THR A 19 -11.25 -4.00 -4.00
C THR A 19 -10.44 -2.84 -3.45
N ALA A 20 -9.20 -2.71 -3.93
CA ALA A 20 -8.36 -1.54 -3.68
C ALA A 20 -7.97 -0.88 -5.00
N THR A 21 -7.76 0.44 -4.97
CA THR A 21 -7.16 1.17 -6.10
C THR A 21 -5.67 1.34 -5.84
N VAL A 22 -4.86 0.74 -6.71
CA VAL A 22 -3.40 0.84 -6.66
C VAL A 22 -2.91 1.76 -7.76
N THR A 23 -2.10 2.74 -7.40
CA THR A 23 -1.41 3.62 -8.36
C THR A 23 -0.02 3.05 -8.61
N VAL A 24 0.24 2.71 -9.87
CA VAL A 24 1.56 2.25 -10.33
C VAL A 24 2.21 3.41 -11.07
N SER A 25 3.36 3.87 -10.59
CA SER A 25 4.20 4.83 -11.30
C SER A 25 5.25 4.09 -12.14
N ARG A 26 5.55 4.66 -13.30
CA ARG A 26 6.63 4.21 -14.17
C ARG A 26 7.31 5.42 -14.80
N PHE A 27 8.60 5.27 -15.07
CA PHE A 27 9.34 6.28 -15.81
C PHE A 27 9.25 6.00 -17.30
N ILE A 28 8.95 7.04 -18.07
CA ILE A 28 8.94 7.01 -19.53
C ILE A 28 9.79 8.19 -20.02
N PHE A 29 10.60 7.97 -21.04
CA PHE A 29 11.29 9.05 -21.74
C PHE A 29 10.36 9.72 -22.73
N HIS A 30 10.31 11.05 -22.73
CA HIS A 30 9.56 11.78 -23.76
C HIS A 30 10.19 11.51 -25.13
N PRO A 31 9.42 11.10 -26.15
CA PRO A 31 9.98 10.62 -27.42
C PRO A 31 10.81 11.69 -28.16
N LYS A 32 10.45 12.97 -28.05
CA LYS A 32 11.14 14.06 -28.78
C LYS A 32 12.32 14.67 -28.02
N THR A 33 12.23 14.76 -26.70
CA THR A 33 13.17 15.54 -25.87
C THR A 33 14.04 14.67 -24.99
N GLY A 34 13.76 13.37 -24.87
CA GLY A 34 14.49 12.45 -24.00
C GLY A 34 14.37 12.79 -22.50
N LYS A 35 13.53 13.75 -22.10
CA LYS A 35 13.31 14.05 -20.68
C LYS A 35 12.63 12.87 -19.99
N ARG A 36 13.15 12.47 -18.83
CA ARG A 36 12.55 11.42 -17.98
C ARG A 36 11.28 11.98 -17.32
N LEU A 37 10.15 11.37 -17.63
CA LEU A 37 8.83 11.74 -17.10
C LEU A 37 8.28 10.60 -16.24
N GLU A 38 7.71 10.94 -15.09
CA GLU A 38 6.94 10.00 -14.30
C GLU A 38 5.50 9.95 -14.83
N ARG A 39 4.99 8.75 -15.10
CA ARG A 39 3.60 8.52 -15.48
C ARG A 39 2.99 7.53 -14.52
N SER A 40 1.83 7.87 -13.99
CA SER A 40 1.07 7.01 -13.09
C SER A 40 -0.18 6.46 -13.77
N LYS A 41 -0.52 5.21 -13.46
CA LYS A 41 -1.78 4.59 -13.87
C LYS A 41 -2.42 3.91 -12.67
N LYS A 42 -3.74 4.07 -12.56
CA LYS A 42 -4.55 3.45 -11.51
C LYS A 42 -5.08 2.09 -11.98
N TYR A 43 -4.97 1.11 -11.11
CA TYR A 43 -5.46 -0.25 -11.31
C TYR A 43 -6.42 -0.63 -10.20
N LEU A 44 -7.48 -1.34 -10.56
CA LEU A 44 -8.38 -1.94 -9.59
C LEU A 44 -7.87 -3.35 -9.30
N THR A 45 -7.46 -3.55 -8.06
CA THR A 45 -6.89 -4.80 -7.55
C THR A 45 -7.93 -5.53 -6.72
N HIS A 46 -8.02 -6.85 -6.91
CA HIS A 46 -8.79 -7.71 -6.05
C HIS A 46 -7.99 -8.14 -4.83
N ASP A 47 -8.63 -8.03 -3.68
CA ASP A 47 -8.17 -8.52 -2.38
C ASP A 47 -9.39 -9.15 -1.71
N GLU A 48 -9.37 -10.46 -1.43
CA GLU A 48 -10.54 -11.15 -0.86
C GLU A 48 -10.75 -10.82 0.62
N GLN A 49 -9.66 -10.58 1.34
CA GLN A 49 -9.65 -10.42 2.79
C GLN A 49 -9.70 -8.95 3.23
N ASN A 50 -9.64 -8.00 2.28
CA ASN A 50 -9.57 -6.57 2.57
C ASN A 50 -8.43 -6.21 3.54
N ASN A 51 -7.28 -6.89 3.39
CA ASN A 51 -6.11 -6.72 4.25
C ASN A 51 -5.30 -5.46 3.94
N LEU A 52 -5.57 -4.81 2.81
CA LEU A 52 -4.87 -3.60 2.37
C LEU A 52 -5.30 -2.37 3.17
N ARG A 53 -4.32 -1.53 3.52
CA ARG A 53 -4.55 -0.20 4.11
C ARG A 53 -4.16 0.91 3.16
N MET A 54 -4.47 2.15 3.53
CA MET A 54 -4.02 3.31 2.74
C MET A 54 -2.50 3.40 2.80
N HIS A 55 -1.90 3.87 1.70
CA HIS A 55 -0.46 4.10 1.56
C HIS A 55 0.43 2.84 1.60
N ASP A 56 -0.13 1.64 1.70
CA ASP A 56 0.61 0.40 1.57
C ASP A 56 1.31 0.30 0.21
N THR A 57 2.56 -0.19 0.23
CA THR A 57 3.29 -0.55 -1.00
C THR A 57 3.04 -2.02 -1.30
N VAL A 58 2.53 -2.32 -2.49
CA VAL A 58 2.02 -3.64 -2.85
C VAL A 58 2.59 -4.12 -4.18
N LEU A 59 2.76 -5.44 -4.28
CA LEU A 59 3.01 -6.17 -5.52
C LEU A 59 1.68 -6.74 -6.01
N ILE A 60 1.27 -6.34 -7.22
CA ILE A 60 0.05 -6.80 -7.88
C ILE A 60 0.41 -7.65 -9.10
N ARG A 61 -0.34 -8.71 -9.34
CA ARG A 61 -0.17 -9.61 -10.49
C ARG A 61 -1.37 -9.57 -11.41
N ASN A 62 -1.14 -9.76 -12.71
CA ASN A 62 -2.23 -9.99 -13.66
C ASN A 62 -3.02 -11.27 -13.31
N CYS A 63 -4.34 -11.23 -13.45
CA CYS A 63 -5.23 -12.36 -13.20
C CYS A 63 -6.33 -12.43 -14.27
N PRO A 64 -7.11 -13.52 -14.32
CA PRO A 64 -8.34 -13.57 -15.11
C PRO A 64 -9.28 -12.40 -14.76
N PRO A 65 -10.19 -12.03 -15.68
CA PRO A 65 -11.15 -10.96 -15.42
C PRO A 65 -12.08 -11.30 -14.24
N ILE A 66 -11.98 -10.55 -13.15
CA ILE A 66 -12.87 -10.70 -11.97
C ILE A 66 -14.10 -9.79 -12.08
N SER A 67 -13.96 -8.68 -12.80
CA SER A 67 -15.02 -7.70 -13.07
C SER A 67 -14.73 -7.00 -14.39
N ALA A 68 -15.58 -6.07 -14.83
CA ALA A 68 -15.39 -5.31 -16.07
C ALA A 68 -13.98 -4.66 -16.16
N ARG A 69 -13.48 -4.09 -15.05
CA ARG A 69 -12.18 -3.37 -15.00
C ARG A 69 -11.12 -4.00 -14.10
N LYS A 70 -11.48 -5.00 -13.29
CA LYS A 70 -10.55 -5.69 -12.37
C LYS A 70 -9.86 -6.83 -13.11
N ARG A 71 -8.54 -6.71 -13.28
CA ARG A 71 -7.65 -7.66 -13.98
C ARG A 71 -6.38 -7.95 -13.18
N PHE A 72 -6.32 -7.47 -11.94
CA PHE A 72 -5.15 -7.60 -11.07
C PHE A 72 -5.57 -8.14 -9.71
N THR A 73 -4.73 -9.00 -9.13
CA THR A 73 -4.87 -9.54 -7.79
C THR A 73 -3.69 -9.12 -6.92
N LEU A 74 -3.91 -9.03 -5.61
CA LEU A 74 -2.83 -8.84 -4.64
C LEU A 74 -1.95 -10.09 -4.58
N GLU A 75 -0.63 -9.93 -4.73
CA GLU A 75 0.34 -11.02 -4.57
C GLU A 75 1.13 -10.88 -3.27
N LYS A 76 1.63 -9.68 -2.96
CA LYS A 76 2.40 -9.43 -1.73
C LYS A 76 2.26 -7.99 -1.26
N VAL A 77 2.18 -7.78 0.05
CA VAL A 77 2.37 -6.46 0.68
C VAL A 77 3.85 -6.30 1.01
N LEU A 78 4.48 -5.24 0.49
CA LEU A 78 5.91 -4.99 0.67
C LEU A 78 6.20 -4.08 1.87
N LYS A 79 5.38 -3.04 2.07
CA LYS A 79 5.52 -2.09 3.18
C LYS A 79 4.14 -1.65 3.66
N SER A 80 3.94 -1.64 4.98
CA SER A 80 2.69 -1.20 5.61
C SER A 80 2.97 -0.10 6.64
N PRO A 81 3.10 1.15 6.19
CA PRO A 81 3.53 2.25 7.06
C PRO A 81 2.53 2.55 8.19
N GLU A 82 1.24 2.34 7.97
CA GLU A 82 0.23 2.55 9.02
C GLU A 82 0.33 1.49 10.13
N ARG A 83 0.56 0.22 9.78
CA ARG A 83 0.74 -0.85 10.78
C ARG A 83 1.98 -0.60 11.63
N GLU A 84 3.09 -0.26 10.99
CA GLU A 84 4.35 0.04 11.69
C GLU A 84 4.20 1.22 12.67
N ARG A 85 3.46 2.27 12.29
CA ARG A 85 3.20 3.42 13.18
C ARG A 85 2.36 3.05 14.40
N GLU A 86 1.33 2.24 14.22
CA GLU A 86 0.49 1.77 15.32
C GLU A 86 1.28 0.92 16.32
N GLU A 87 2.13 0.02 15.83
CA GLU A 87 3.00 -0.80 16.67
C GLU A 87 3.99 0.05 17.47
N LEU A 88 4.60 1.06 16.85
CA LEU A 88 5.52 1.97 17.54
C LEU A 88 4.80 2.78 18.62
N HIS A 89 3.63 3.33 18.31
CA HIS A 89 2.83 4.08 19.28
C HIS A 89 2.39 3.20 20.46
N ALA A 90 1.97 1.97 20.21
CA ALA A 90 1.62 1.01 21.26
C ALA A 90 2.81 0.67 22.16
N ARG A 91 4.02 0.50 21.59
CA ARG A 91 5.26 0.28 22.36
C ARG A 91 5.60 1.48 23.24
N GLN A 92 5.54 2.70 22.69
CA GLN A 92 5.80 3.93 23.44
C GLN A 92 4.80 4.10 24.58
N ALA A 93 3.51 3.83 24.36
CA ALA A 93 2.49 3.89 25.40
C ALA A 93 2.74 2.88 26.53
N ALA A 94 3.18 1.67 26.19
CA ALA A 94 3.55 0.65 27.18
C ALA A 94 4.77 1.08 28.03
N GLU A 95 5.77 1.70 27.40
CA GLU A 95 6.96 2.20 28.07
C GLU A 95 6.63 3.35 29.04
N VAL A 96 5.77 4.29 28.63
CA VAL A 96 5.29 5.40 29.48
C VAL A 96 4.52 4.87 30.70
N ASN A 97 3.66 3.85 30.52
CA ASN A 97 2.95 3.23 31.64
C ASN A 97 3.87 2.47 32.61
N SER A 98 5.07 2.08 32.17
CA SER A 98 6.06 1.39 33.00
C SER A 98 7.03 2.33 33.71
N HIS A 99 7.08 3.62 33.35
CA HIS A 99 7.85 4.64 34.05
C HIS A 99 6.99 5.27 35.16
N PRO A 100 7.15 4.88 36.44
CA PRO A 100 6.48 5.56 37.52
C PRO A 100 6.97 7.01 37.56
N SER A 101 6.03 7.95 37.65
CA SER A 101 6.31 9.35 37.93
C SER A 101 7.20 9.43 39.18
N PRO A 102 8.32 10.21 39.15
CA PRO A 102 9.08 10.44 40.36
C PRO A 102 8.16 11.21 41.30
N GLN A 103 7.69 10.50 42.33
CA GLN A 103 6.84 11.06 43.37
C GLN A 103 7.53 12.30 43.94
N ALA A 104 6.77 13.39 44.00
CA ALA A 104 7.12 14.63 44.67
C ALA A 104 7.79 14.33 46.01
N GLN A 105 9.08 14.66 46.12
CA GLN A 105 9.79 14.66 47.39
C GLN A 105 9.61 16.03 48.04
N ALA A 106 8.82 16.01 49.12
CA ALA A 106 8.76 16.88 50.30
C ALA A 106 8.97 18.39 50.14
#